data_AF-A0AAV1LVG1-F1
#
_entry.id   AF-A0AAV1LVG1-F1
#
_cell.length_a   1.000
_cell.length_b   1.000
_cell.length_c   1.000
_cell.angle_alpha   90.00
_cell.angle_beta   90.00
_cell.angle_gamma   90.00
#
_symmetry.space_group_name_H-M   'P 1'
#
loop_
_entity.id
_entity.type
_entity.pdbx_description
1 polymer ?
#
loop_
_entity_poly.entity_id
_entity_poly.type
_entity_poly.pdbx_seq_one_letter_code
_entity_poly.pdbx_strand_id
1 'polypeptide(L)' 'MRLNASVKKYLLPKEDEPTSKALDAAKELIKCGVQQGHLASNYHVVGHRQLIATESPGRKLYNEIRRWSDWLDDVSSIKN' A
#
# COMPACT_ATOMS: atom_id res chain seq x y z
N MET A 1 -1.74 -10.85 -30.83
CA MET A 1 -2.26 -9.46 -30.78
C MET A 1 -1.97 -8.89 -29.39
N ARG A 2 -1.26 -7.75 -29.28
CA ARG A 2 -1.02 -7.07 -27.99
C ARG A 2 -2.04 -5.94 -27.82
N LEU A 3 -2.85 -6.01 -26.76
CA LEU A 3 -3.81 -4.96 -26.42
C LEU A 3 -3.07 -3.71 -25.90
N ASN A 4 -3.47 -2.53 -26.36
CA ASN A 4 -2.90 -1.26 -25.90
C ASN A 4 -3.40 -0.88 -24.49
N ALA A 5 -2.71 0.07 -23.84
CA ALA A 5 -3.00 0.46 -22.46
C ALA A 5 -4.43 1.00 -22.27
N SER A 6 -4.97 1.72 -23.26
CA SER A 6 -6.35 2.23 -23.22
C SER A 6 -7.38 1.10 -23.25
N VAL A 7 -7.16 0.06 -24.04
CA VAL A 7 -8.09 -1.09 -24.13
C VAL A 7 -8.00 -1.99 -22.90
N LYS A 8 -6.80 -2.15 -22.30
CA LYS A 8 -6.64 -2.88 -21.04
C LYS A 8 -7.40 -2.24 -19.87
N LYS A 9 -7.54 -0.91 -19.85
CA LYS A 9 -8.30 -0.18 -18.82
C LYS A 9 -9.79 -0.56 -18.77
N TYR A 10 -10.36 -0.96 -19.90
CA TYR A 10 -11.78 -1.34 -20.00
C TYR A 10 -12.01 -2.86 -19.98
N LEU A 11 -10.96 -3.67 -20.09
CA LEU A 11 -11.03 -5.14 -20.09
C LEU A 11 -10.50 -5.79 -18.81
N LEU A 12 -9.76 -5.04 -17.98
CA LEU A 12 -9.39 -5.48 -16.64
C LEU A 12 -10.52 -5.09 -15.67
N PRO A 13 -11.02 -6.03 -14.84
CA PRO A 13 -12.06 -5.70 -13.89
C PRO A 13 -11.59 -4.58 -12.96
N LYS A 14 -12.51 -3.66 -12.65
CA LYS A 14 -12.32 -2.61 -11.64
C LYS A 14 -12.02 -3.17 -10.24
N GLU A 15 -12.17 -4.49 -10.07
CA GLU A 15 -12.00 -5.26 -8.82
C GLU A 15 -10.57 -5.31 -8.26
N ASP A 16 -9.54 -4.94 -9.04
CA ASP A 16 -8.15 -4.96 -8.54
C ASP A 16 -7.77 -3.73 -7.69
N GLU A 17 -8.65 -2.73 -7.55
CA GLU A 17 -8.41 -1.55 -6.71
C GLU A 17 -8.99 -1.74 -5.30
N PRO A 18 -8.22 -1.40 -4.25
CA PRO A 18 -8.79 -1.33 -2.91
C PRO A 18 -9.99 -0.39 -2.91
N THR A 19 -11.10 -0.83 -2.31
CA THR A 19 -12.25 0.05 -2.12
C THR A 19 -11.87 1.18 -1.15
N SER A 20 -12.51 2.34 -1.27
CA SER A 20 -12.31 3.45 -0.32
C SER A 20 -12.55 3.00 1.11
N LYS A 21 -13.61 2.23 1.36
CA LYS A 21 -13.93 1.67 2.68
C LYS A 21 -12.78 0.82 3.26
N ALA A 22 -12.10 0.02 2.44
CA ALA A 22 -10.97 -0.77 2.91
C ALA A 22 -9.74 0.10 3.23
N LEU A 23 -9.48 1.14 2.43
CA LEU A 23 -8.40 2.10 2.70
C LEU A 23 -8.67 2.92 3.97
N ASP A 24 -9.92 3.35 4.16
CA ASP A 24 -10.34 4.11 5.34
C ASP A 24 -10.24 3.24 6.59
N ALA A 25 -10.72 1.99 6.53
CA ALA A 25 -10.59 1.03 7.63
C ALA A 25 -9.12 0.78 8.02
N ALA A 26 -8.21 0.69 7.04
CA ALA A 26 -6.78 0.52 7.31
C ALA A 26 -6.20 1.75 8.04
N LYS A 27 -6.54 2.97 7.60
CA LYS A 27 -6.11 4.22 8.26
C LYS A 27 -6.68 4.35 9.67
N GLU A 28 -7.94 4.00 9.87
CA GLU A 28 -8.59 4.01 11.18
C GLU A 28 -7.94 3.00 12.14
N LEU A 29 -7.62 1.80 11.66
CA LEU A 29 -6.93 0.78 12.44
C LEU A 29 -5.54 1.25 12.89
N ILE A 30 -4.77 1.84 11.99
CA ILE A 30 -3.44 2.40 12.31
C ILE A 30 -3.57 3.52 13.35
N LYS A 31 -4.50 4.45 13.14
CA LYS A 31 -4.78 5.55 14.09
C LYS A 31 -5.14 5.01 15.47
N CYS A 32 -6.01 4.00 15.54
CA CYS A 32 -6.39 3.33 16.79
C CYS A 32 -5.16 2.71 17.46
N GLY A 33 -4.31 2.01 16.70
CA GLY A 33 -3.07 1.42 17.19
C GLY A 33 -2.13 2.44 17.84
N VAL A 34 -2.00 3.64 17.24
CA VAL A 34 -1.22 4.75 17.84
C VAL A 34 -1.89 5.25 19.12
N GLN A 35 -3.21 5.47 19.10
CA GLN A 35 -3.97 5.96 20.27
C GLN A 35 -3.93 4.99 21.46
N GLN A 36 -3.92 3.68 21.19
CA GLN A 36 -3.85 2.64 22.21
C GLN A 36 -2.41 2.29 22.63
N GLY A 37 -1.40 2.91 22.03
CA GLY A 37 0.01 2.66 22.35
C GLY A 37 0.56 1.33 21.80
N HIS A 38 -0.13 0.70 20.86
CA HIS A 38 0.35 -0.48 20.13
C HIS A 38 1.31 -0.13 18.98
N LEU A 39 1.20 1.10 18.46
CA LEU A 39 2.13 1.66 17.48
C LEU A 39 2.76 2.92 18.05
N ALA A 40 4.06 3.09 17.78
CA ALA A 40 4.75 4.35 18.07
C ALA A 40 4.15 5.48 17.23
N SER A 41 4.17 6.71 17.75
CA SER A 41 3.65 7.88 17.02
C SER A 41 4.44 8.22 15.76
N ASN A 42 5.69 7.76 15.66
CA ASN A 42 6.58 7.89 14.51
C ASN A 42 6.71 6.57 13.72
N TYR A 43 5.62 5.82 13.62
CA TYR A 43 5.58 4.62 12.78
C TYR A 43 5.84 4.97 11.31
N HIS A 44 6.22 3.96 10.53
CA HIS A 44 6.39 4.09 9.09
C HIS A 44 5.53 3.05 8.37
N VAL A 45 5.05 3.41 7.19
CA VAL A 45 4.34 2.51 6.27
C VAL A 45 5.29 2.08 5.16
N VAL A 46 5.33 0.78 4.92
CA VAL A 46 6.12 0.16 3.85
C VAL A 46 5.27 -0.88 3.12
N GLY A 47 5.55 -1.09 1.85
CA GLY A 47 5.01 -2.22 1.09
C GLY A 47 5.82 -3.48 1.33
N HIS A 48 5.18 -4.65 1.37
CA HIS A 48 5.88 -5.92 1.60
C HIS A 48 7.05 -6.16 0.61
N ARG A 49 6.88 -5.80 -0.66
CA ARG A 49 7.92 -5.81 -1.70
C ARG A 49 9.16 -4.97 -1.40
N GLN A 50 9.07 -3.97 -0.51
CA GLN A 50 10.26 -3.21 -0.13
C GLN A 50 11.18 -4.07 0.71
N LEU A 51 10.66 -5.03 1.48
CA LEU A 51 11.45 -5.79 2.46
C LEU A 51 11.98 -7.11 1.87
N ILE A 52 11.18 -7.78 1.05
CA ILE A 52 11.55 -9.07 0.42
C ILE A 52 11.15 -9.10 -1.06
N ALA A 53 11.70 -10.04 -1.82
CA ALA A 53 11.34 -10.27 -3.22
C ALA A 53 9.94 -10.88 -3.36
N THR A 54 8.91 -10.04 -3.28
CA THR A 54 7.49 -10.43 -3.41
C THR A 54 6.71 -9.43 -4.26
N GLU A 55 5.64 -9.89 -4.93
CA GLU A 55 4.71 -9.03 -5.64
C GLU A 55 3.74 -8.30 -4.70
N SER A 56 3.55 -8.79 -3.46
CA SER A 56 2.71 -8.14 -2.46
C SER A 56 3.21 -6.71 -2.16
N PRO A 57 2.33 -5.69 -1.99
CA PRO A 57 0.87 -5.75 -1.89
C PRO A 57 0.13 -5.61 -3.25
N GLY A 58 0.80 -5.90 -4.36
CA GLY A 58 0.28 -5.63 -5.70
C GLY A 58 0.47 -4.18 -6.13
N ARG A 59 0.47 -3.94 -7.44
CA ARG A 59 0.88 -2.63 -8.02
C ARG A 59 -0.04 -1.48 -7.62
N LYS A 60 -1.36 -1.72 -7.60
CA LYS A 60 -2.34 -0.66 -7.34
C LYS A 60 -2.31 -0.18 -5.89
N LEU A 61 -2.39 -1.11 -4.94
CA LEU A 61 -2.26 -0.79 -3.52
C LEU A 61 -0.88 -0.20 -3.18
N TYR A 62 0.20 -0.72 -3.77
CA TYR A 62 1.53 -0.15 -3.60
C TYR A 62 1.60 1.32 -4.03
N ASN A 63 1.03 1.67 -5.19
CA ASN A 63 0.99 3.05 -5.66
C ASN A 63 0.12 3.97 -4.78
N GLU A 64 -0.90 3.42 -4.13
CA GLU A 64 -1.77 4.14 -3.20
C GLU A 64 -1.07 4.45 -1.88
N ILE A 65 -0.50 3.45 -1.21
CA ILE A 65 0.14 3.64 0.11
C ILE A 65 1.40 4.51 0.07
N ARG A 66 2.06 4.60 -1.10
CA ARG A 66 3.19 5.52 -1.33
C ARG A 66 2.83 6.99 -1.19
N ARG A 67 1.54 7.33 -1.20
CA ARG A 67 1.04 8.70 -1.06
C ARG A 67 0.66 9.04 0.39
N TRP A 68 0.74 8.07 1.29
CA TRP A 68 0.42 8.30 2.70
C TRP A 68 1.55 9.08 3.36
N SER A 69 1.22 9.89 4.37
CA SER A 69 2.16 10.79 5.05
C SER A 69 3.34 10.06 5.70
N ASP A 70 3.10 8.84 6.17
CA ASP A 70 4.05 8.05 6.95
C ASP A 70 4.81 7.03 6.08
N TRP A 71 4.73 7.16 4.75
CA TRP A 71 5.45 6.29 3.83
C TRP A 71 6.97 6.44 3.98
N LEU A 72 7.68 5.32 4.03
CA LEU A 72 9.15 5.30 4.05
C LEU A 72 9.69 4.77 2.73
N ASP A 73 10.37 5.63 1.96
CA ASP A 73 10.94 5.25 0.66
C ASP A 73 12.18 4.34 0.79
N ASP A 74 13.11 4.70 1.69
CA ASP A 74 14.34 3.93 1.92
C ASP A 74 14.21 3.04 3.17
N VAL A 75 14.29 1.73 2.94
CA VAL A 75 14.25 0.70 3.98
C VAL A 75 15.62 0.04 4.20
N SER A 76 16.70 0.63 3.70
CA SER A 76 18.07 0.13 3.85
C SER A 76 18.44 -0.12 5.31
N SER A 77 17.98 0.74 6.23
CA SER A 77 18.18 0.60 7.68
C SER A 77 17.39 -0.54 8.33
N ILE A 78 16.38 -1.09 7.64
CA ILE A 78 15.51 -2.17 8.13
C ILE A 78 15.97 -3.52 7.55
N LYS A 79 16.63 -3.51 6.40
CA LYS A 79 17.16 -4.72 5.76
C LYS A 79 18.48 -5.11 6.42
N ASN A 80 18.53 -6.33 6.93
CA ASN A 80 19.78 -6.97 7.37
C ASN A 80 20.64 -7.38 6.18
#